data_AF-D1PQZ2-F1
#
_entry.id   AF-D1PQZ2-F1
#
_cell.length_a   1.000
_cell.length_b   1.000
_cell.length_c   1.000
_cell.angle_alpha   90.00
_cell.angle_beta   90.00
_cell.angle_gamma   90.00
#
_symmetry.space_group_name_H-M   'P 1'
#
loop_
_entity.id
_entity.type
_entity.pdbx_description
1 polymer ?
#
loop_
_entity_poly.entity_id
_entity_poly.type
_entity_poly.pdbx_seq_one_letter_code
_entity_poly.pdbx_strand_id
1 'polypeptide(L)'
;MKQEKTTKKSRLLRGLGILAAVVVLLAGAFFWYVSDYYRAEDVALAVAENGSGLTVEDNLTVLAPSVPGDTAVVFYPGAKVEAEAYLPLLDKLRQNGLTCILVDMPFHMAIFDADAAGDVMARFPQYSHWYIAGHSMGGAMASQFAADHPESVDGLILLGAYMYGDYPPADTLTVYGSLNQSVEDKLDYTENVVEIQGGNHAQFGNYGPQKGDAVATISAEEQQAQTVEAIVNFVEQRQTA
;
A
#
# COMPACT_ATOMS: atom_id res chain seq x y z
N MET A 1 -9.09 -35.11 52.71
CA MET A 1 -9.54 -33.84 52.07
C MET A 1 -8.47 -32.74 51.93
N LYS A 2 -7.46 -32.60 52.81
CA LYS A 2 -6.47 -31.51 52.71
C LYS A 2 -5.42 -31.69 51.59
N GLN A 3 -4.96 -32.92 51.34
CA GLN A 3 -3.94 -33.26 50.32
C GLN A 3 -4.42 -33.15 48.86
N GLU A 4 -5.72 -33.38 48.62
CA GLU A 4 -6.32 -33.36 47.28
C GLU A 4 -6.56 -31.93 46.76
N LYS A 5 -6.78 -30.97 47.68
CA LYS A 5 -6.89 -29.54 47.33
C LYS A 5 -5.54 -28.92 46.96
N THR A 6 -4.44 -29.33 47.60
CA THR A 6 -3.09 -28.83 47.31
C THR A 6 -2.56 -29.28 45.96
N THR A 7 -2.88 -30.51 45.55
CA THR A 7 -2.49 -31.08 44.24
C THR A 7 -3.29 -30.48 43.08
N LYS A 8 -4.58 -30.17 43.26
CA LYS A 8 -5.36 -29.40 42.28
C LYS A 8 -4.83 -27.97 42.11
N LYS A 9 -4.48 -27.28 43.22
CA LYS A 9 -3.93 -25.91 43.19
C LYS A 9 -2.55 -25.85 42.52
N SER A 10 -1.67 -26.82 42.75
CA SER A 10 -0.34 -26.86 42.12
C SER A 10 -0.39 -27.19 40.62
N ARG A 11 -1.33 -28.05 40.20
CA ARG A 11 -1.61 -28.31 38.77
C ARG A 11 -2.18 -27.07 38.07
N LEU A 12 -3.08 -26.33 38.73
CA LEU A 12 -3.64 -25.08 38.20
C LEU A 12 -2.56 -24.00 38.03
N LEU A 13 -1.68 -23.83 39.03
CA LEU A 13 -0.56 -22.88 38.98
C LEU A 13 0.47 -23.24 37.90
N ARG A 14 0.76 -24.54 37.70
CA ARG A 14 1.60 -25.00 36.59
C ARG A 14 0.95 -24.75 35.23
N GLY A 15 -0.36 -24.99 35.10
CA GLY A 15 -1.14 -24.69 33.90
C GLY A 15 -1.11 -23.19 33.57
N LEU A 16 -1.30 -22.32 34.57
CA LEU A 16 -1.16 -20.87 34.40
C LEU A 16 0.26 -20.47 34.00
N GLY A 17 1.28 -21.08 34.60
CA GLY A 17 2.68 -20.81 34.26
C GLY A 17 3.04 -21.20 32.83
N ILE A 18 2.55 -22.36 32.35
CA ILE A 18 2.71 -22.80 30.96
C ILE A 18 1.96 -21.86 30.02
N LEU A 19 0.72 -21.50 30.33
CA LEU A 19 -0.05 -20.56 29.52
C LEU A 19 0.64 -19.20 29.42
N ALA A 20 1.13 -18.66 30.55
CA ALA A 20 1.88 -17.41 30.57
C ALA A 20 3.16 -17.50 29.73
N ALA A 21 3.91 -18.60 29.82
CA ALA A 21 5.10 -18.82 29.00
C ALA A 21 4.77 -18.89 27.50
N VAL A 22 3.67 -19.56 27.12
CA VAL A 22 3.20 -19.61 25.73
C VAL A 22 2.80 -18.22 25.25
N VAL A 23 2.06 -17.45 26.05
CA VAL A 23 1.67 -16.07 25.70
C VAL A 23 2.89 -15.19 25.52
N VAL A 24 3.90 -15.29 26.40
CA VAL A 24 5.16 -14.53 26.25
C VAL A 24 5.91 -14.93 24.99
N LEU A 25 5.97 -16.23 24.67
CA LEU A 25 6.61 -16.70 23.43
C LEU A 25 5.86 -16.20 22.18
N LEU A 26 4.52 -16.27 22.18
CA LEU A 26 3.70 -15.77 21.08
C LEU A 26 3.82 -14.25 20.93
N ALA A 27 3.81 -13.49 22.04
CA ALA A 27 4.01 -12.05 22.04
C ALA A 27 5.42 -11.68 21.55
N GLY A 28 6.45 -12.42 21.94
CA GLY A 28 7.82 -12.23 21.46
C GLY A 28 7.98 -12.54 19.97
N ALA A 29 7.39 -13.64 19.50
CA ALA A 29 7.39 -14.01 18.08
C ALA A 29 6.60 -12.99 17.23
N PHE A 30 5.44 -12.55 17.73
CA PHE A 30 4.65 -11.50 17.10
C PHE A 30 5.41 -10.18 17.04
N PHE A 31 5.98 -9.73 18.15
CA PHE A 31 6.78 -8.50 18.23
C PHE A 31 7.97 -8.54 17.26
N TRP A 32 8.67 -9.67 17.19
CA TRP A 32 9.76 -9.86 16.24
C TRP A 32 9.27 -9.79 14.78
N TYR A 33 8.15 -10.43 14.47
CA TYR A 33 7.57 -10.42 13.12
C TYR A 33 7.14 -9.02 12.67
N VAL A 34 6.47 -8.24 13.54
CA VAL A 34 6.02 -6.88 13.20
C VAL A 34 7.16 -5.85 13.21
N SER A 35 8.29 -6.15 13.85
CA SER A 35 9.47 -5.28 13.86
C SER A 35 10.37 -5.46 12.63
N ASP A 36 10.24 -6.58 11.92
CA ASP A 36 10.96 -6.85 10.69
C ASP A 36 10.17 -6.26 9.52
N TYR A 37 10.60 -5.14 8.95
CA TYR A 37 9.97 -4.52 7.78
C TYR A 37 10.96 -3.60 7.05
N TYR A 38 10.64 -3.27 5.80
CA TYR A 38 11.39 -2.36 4.96
C TYR A 38 11.12 -0.92 5.39
N ARG A 39 12.18 -0.25 5.82
CA ARG A 39 12.16 1.13 6.27
C ARG A 39 12.24 2.10 5.10
N ALA A 40 11.59 3.24 5.24
CA ALA A 40 11.75 4.34 4.31
C ALA A 40 13.22 4.83 4.30
N GLU A 41 13.77 5.04 3.11
CA GLU A 41 15.09 5.65 2.93
C GLU A 41 15.03 7.17 3.17
N ASP A 42 16.18 7.79 3.41
CA ASP A 42 16.28 9.23 3.73
C ASP A 42 15.59 10.14 2.70
N VAL A 43 15.58 9.74 1.42
CA VAL A 43 14.88 10.49 0.35
C VAL A 43 13.37 10.56 0.59
N ALA A 44 12.76 9.50 1.12
CA ALA A 44 11.35 9.47 1.49
C ALA A 44 11.07 10.31 2.73
N LEU A 45 11.93 10.21 3.74
CA LEU A 45 11.82 11.00 4.97
C LEU A 45 12.00 12.50 4.71
N ALA A 46 12.88 12.87 3.78
CA ALA A 46 13.08 14.27 3.40
C ALA A 46 11.82 14.92 2.82
N VAL A 47 10.96 14.15 2.13
CA VAL A 47 9.65 14.63 1.65
C VAL A 47 8.70 14.87 2.83
N ALA A 48 8.69 13.97 3.82
CA ALA A 48 7.88 14.16 5.04
C ALA A 48 8.28 15.42 5.81
N GLU A 49 9.59 15.68 5.93
CA GLU A 49 10.12 16.80 6.73
C GLU A 49 10.01 18.16 6.03
N ASN A 50 10.16 18.20 4.70
CA ASN A 50 10.29 19.46 3.95
C ASN A 50 9.18 19.70 2.92
N GLY A 51 8.27 18.73 2.74
CA GLY A 51 7.18 18.81 1.77
C GLY A 51 6.14 19.85 2.15
N SER A 52 5.88 20.80 1.24
CA SER A 52 4.71 21.68 1.35
C SER A 52 3.45 20.94 0.88
N GLY A 53 2.34 21.10 1.59
CA GLY A 53 1.07 20.43 1.25
C GLY A 53 0.94 19.00 1.78
N LEU A 54 1.82 18.57 2.68
CA LEU A 54 1.65 17.35 3.47
C LEU A 54 0.90 17.64 4.78
N THR A 55 -0.10 16.83 5.10
CA THR A 55 -0.78 16.82 6.40
C THR A 55 -0.89 15.37 6.89
N VAL A 56 -0.42 15.11 8.10
CA VAL A 56 -0.57 13.80 8.75
C VAL A 56 -1.78 13.87 9.67
N GLU A 57 -2.75 12.98 9.47
CA GLU A 57 -3.97 12.87 10.27
C GLU A 57 -4.24 11.41 10.64
N ASP A 58 -4.10 11.08 11.92
CA ASP A 58 -4.26 9.71 12.44
C ASP A 58 -3.36 8.70 11.70
N ASN A 59 -3.94 7.78 10.93
CA ASN A 59 -3.24 6.79 10.11
C ASN A 59 -3.15 7.20 8.63
N LEU A 60 -3.34 8.48 8.30
CA LEU A 60 -3.33 8.98 6.93
C LEU A 60 -2.25 10.05 6.75
N THR A 61 -1.57 10.01 5.61
CA THR A 61 -0.76 11.13 5.12
C THR A 61 -1.39 11.68 3.85
N VAL A 62 -1.90 12.91 3.92
CA VAL A 62 -2.54 13.61 2.81
C VAL A 62 -1.53 14.52 2.14
N LEU A 63 -1.37 14.36 0.82
CA LEU A 63 -0.54 15.15 -0.07
C LEU A 63 -1.46 15.90 -1.03
N ALA A 64 -1.69 17.19 -0.76
CA ALA A 64 -2.58 18.02 -1.57
C ALA A 64 -1.79 19.06 -2.40
N PRO A 65 -2.11 19.25 -3.69
CA PRO A 65 -1.54 20.36 -4.46
C PRO A 65 -2.00 21.71 -3.90
N SER A 66 -1.32 22.79 -4.28
CA SER A 66 -1.65 24.15 -3.81
C SER A 66 -3.07 24.60 -4.18
N VAL A 67 -3.59 24.08 -5.30
CA VAL A 67 -4.97 24.25 -5.75
C VAL A 67 -5.54 22.85 -5.98
N PRO A 68 -6.18 22.23 -4.97
CA PRO A 68 -6.77 20.91 -5.12
C PRO A 68 -8.02 20.96 -5.99
N GLY A 69 -8.14 19.98 -6.89
CA GLY A 69 -9.38 19.64 -7.56
C GLY A 69 -10.29 18.78 -6.69
N ASP A 70 -11.32 18.20 -7.31
CA ASP A 70 -12.28 17.26 -6.70
C ASP A 70 -11.89 15.78 -6.87
N THR A 71 -10.68 15.51 -7.36
CA THR A 71 -10.14 14.17 -7.58
C THR A 71 -9.08 13.82 -6.53
N ALA A 72 -9.16 12.62 -5.97
CA ALA A 72 -8.18 12.09 -5.01
C ALA A 72 -7.82 10.62 -5.30
N VAL A 73 -6.59 10.26 -4.93
CA VAL A 73 -6.04 8.91 -5.02
C VAL A 73 -5.81 8.38 -3.61
N VAL A 74 -6.50 7.32 -3.20
CA VAL A 74 -6.17 6.57 -1.97
C VAL A 74 -5.08 5.57 -2.29
N PHE A 75 -3.98 5.56 -1.54
CA PHE A 75 -2.82 4.70 -1.83
C PHE A 75 -2.56 3.68 -0.73
N TYR A 76 -2.50 2.41 -1.12
CA TYR A 76 -2.22 1.27 -0.24
C TYR A 76 -0.76 0.80 -0.38
N PRO A 77 0.05 0.88 0.68
CA PRO A 77 1.45 0.47 0.65
C PRO A 77 1.61 -1.05 0.52
N GLY A 78 2.81 -1.46 0.10
CA GLY A 78 3.19 -2.87 0.01
C GLY A 78 3.35 -3.55 1.37
N ALA A 79 3.34 -4.89 1.36
CA ALA A 79 3.47 -5.68 2.58
C ALA A 79 4.83 -5.48 3.24
N LYS A 80 4.82 -5.20 4.54
CA LYS A 80 6.00 -4.95 5.36
C LYS A 80 6.85 -3.80 4.83
N VAL A 81 6.23 -2.77 4.25
CA VAL A 81 6.90 -1.54 3.82
C VAL A 81 6.33 -0.38 4.64
N GLU A 82 7.22 0.43 5.21
CA GLU A 82 6.89 1.67 5.90
C GLU A 82 6.20 2.63 4.92
N ALA A 83 5.03 3.17 5.30
CA ALA A 83 4.17 3.92 4.39
C ALA A 83 4.90 5.11 3.75
N GLU A 84 5.74 5.79 4.54
CA GLU A 84 6.53 6.95 4.12
C GLU A 84 7.43 6.66 2.93
N ALA A 85 7.80 5.40 2.69
CA ALA A 85 8.62 5.01 1.54
C ALA A 85 7.96 5.37 0.19
N TYR A 86 6.65 5.58 0.14
CA TYR A 86 5.93 5.97 -1.07
C TYR A 86 5.82 7.49 -1.26
N LEU A 87 6.20 8.30 -0.26
CA LEU A 87 6.06 9.76 -0.33
C LEU A 87 6.75 10.39 -1.55
N PRO A 88 7.94 9.95 -2.01
CA PRO A 88 8.53 10.51 -3.23
C PRO A 88 7.69 10.31 -4.48
N LEU A 89 7.05 9.14 -4.64
CA LEU A 89 6.15 8.87 -5.76
C LEU A 89 4.88 9.73 -5.64
N LEU A 90 4.28 9.76 -4.45
CA LEU A 90 3.04 10.50 -4.22
C LEU A 90 3.24 12.02 -4.30
N ASP A 91 4.39 12.54 -3.90
CA ASP A 91 4.70 13.96 -4.05
C ASP A 91 4.86 14.34 -5.52
N LYS A 92 5.42 13.47 -6.38
CA LYS A 92 5.44 13.69 -7.83
C LYS A 92 4.02 13.72 -8.41
N LEU A 93 3.11 12.86 -7.97
CA LEU A 93 1.70 12.90 -8.37
C LEU A 93 1.03 14.20 -7.90
N ARG A 94 1.29 14.62 -6.67
CA ARG A 94 0.83 15.90 -6.10
C ARG A 94 1.32 17.10 -6.92
N GLN A 95 2.57 17.10 -7.33
CA GLN A 95 3.13 18.14 -8.20
C GLN A 95 2.45 18.19 -9.58
N ASN A 96 1.82 17.10 -10.02
CA ASN A 96 1.00 17.02 -11.23
C ASN A 96 -0.50 17.26 -10.96
N GLY A 97 -0.87 17.78 -9.78
CA GLY A 97 -2.23 18.23 -9.50
C GLY A 97 -3.16 17.19 -8.87
N LEU A 98 -2.68 15.97 -8.58
CA LEU A 98 -3.48 14.94 -7.92
C LEU A 98 -3.39 15.06 -6.40
N THR A 99 -4.51 15.00 -5.69
CA THR A 99 -4.45 14.78 -4.24
C THR A 99 -4.15 13.29 -4.00
N CYS A 100 -3.14 12.98 -3.18
CA CYS A 100 -2.86 11.60 -2.77
C CYS A 100 -3.09 11.45 -1.26
N ILE A 101 -3.73 10.35 -0.86
CA ILE A 101 -4.00 10.01 0.53
C ILE A 101 -3.36 8.65 0.79
N LEU A 102 -2.18 8.66 1.40
CA LEU A 102 -1.45 7.47 1.79
C LEU A 102 -2.04 6.91 3.08
N VAL A 103 -2.39 5.63 3.07
CA VAL A 103 -2.91 4.93 4.25
C VAL A 103 -1.77 4.19 4.96
N ASP A 104 -1.58 4.47 6.25
CA ASP A 104 -0.75 3.66 7.13
C ASP A 104 -1.54 2.41 7.56
N MET A 105 -1.13 1.27 7.01
CA MET A 105 -1.82 0.00 7.18
C MET A 105 -1.42 -0.68 8.49
N PRO A 106 -2.36 -1.34 9.21
CA PRO A 106 -2.04 -2.05 10.43
C PRO A 106 -0.91 -3.07 10.21
N PHE A 107 0.16 -2.97 11.02
CA PHE A 107 1.34 -3.82 10.92
C PHE A 107 2.03 -3.80 9.54
N HIS A 108 1.89 -2.69 8.80
CA HIS A 108 2.39 -2.52 7.43
C HIS A 108 1.83 -3.56 6.44
N MET A 109 0.59 -4.00 6.64
CA MET A 109 -0.03 -5.03 5.80
C MET A 109 -1.49 -4.68 5.50
N ALA A 110 -1.76 -4.37 4.22
CA ALA A 110 -3.10 -3.98 3.76
C ALA A 110 -4.18 -5.04 3.97
N ILE A 111 -3.80 -6.32 4.13
CA ILE A 111 -4.76 -7.41 4.40
C ILE A 111 -5.54 -7.23 5.72
N PHE A 112 -5.01 -6.43 6.66
CA PHE A 112 -5.69 -6.16 7.93
C PHE A 112 -6.70 -5.01 7.83
N ASP A 113 -6.73 -4.29 6.71
CA ASP A 113 -7.62 -3.16 6.49
C ASP A 113 -7.89 -2.94 5.00
N ALA A 114 -8.48 -3.95 4.35
CA ALA A 114 -8.79 -3.89 2.91
C ALA A 114 -9.87 -2.85 2.59
N ASP A 115 -10.69 -2.48 3.58
CA ASP A 115 -11.82 -1.54 3.44
C ASP A 115 -11.44 -0.08 3.77
N ALA A 116 -10.16 0.19 4.08
CA ALA A 116 -9.69 1.52 4.53
C ALA A 116 -10.10 2.68 3.62
N ALA A 117 -10.29 2.41 2.32
CA ALA A 117 -10.66 3.41 1.34
C ALA A 117 -12.07 3.95 1.59
N GLY A 118 -12.99 3.12 2.09
CA GLY A 118 -14.34 3.57 2.45
C GLY A 118 -14.32 4.60 3.57
N ASP A 119 -13.50 4.36 4.61
CA ASP A 119 -13.31 5.29 5.72
C ASP A 119 -12.66 6.60 5.26
N VAL A 120 -11.67 6.52 4.36
CA VAL A 120 -11.04 7.69 3.74
C VAL A 120 -12.07 8.50 2.95
N MET A 121 -12.84 7.86 2.04
CA MET A 121 -13.85 8.55 1.24
C MET A 121 -14.89 9.28 2.11
N ALA A 122 -15.34 8.63 3.19
CA ALA A 122 -16.30 9.23 4.12
C ALA A 122 -15.71 10.44 4.87
N ARG A 123 -14.41 10.44 5.15
CA ARG A 123 -13.70 11.51 5.87
C ARG A 123 -13.42 12.74 4.99
N PHE A 124 -13.27 12.56 3.67
CA PHE A 124 -12.97 13.64 2.73
C PHE A 124 -14.10 13.87 1.70
N PRO A 125 -15.29 14.34 2.15
CA PRO A 125 -16.47 14.50 1.28
C PRO A 125 -16.33 15.61 0.23
N GLN A 126 -15.22 16.37 0.23
CA GLN A 126 -14.93 17.37 -0.80
C GLN A 126 -14.51 16.75 -2.15
N TYR A 127 -14.07 15.49 -2.18
CA TYR A 127 -13.69 14.81 -3.41
C TYR A 127 -14.88 14.03 -3.97
N SER A 128 -15.12 14.21 -5.27
CA SER A 128 -16.20 13.55 -6.01
C SER A 128 -15.67 12.43 -6.91
N HIS A 129 -14.38 12.47 -7.25
CA HIS A 129 -13.73 11.47 -8.08
C HIS A 129 -12.62 10.75 -7.31
N TRP A 130 -12.70 9.43 -7.28
CA TRP A 130 -11.87 8.56 -6.45
C TRP A 130 -11.14 7.52 -7.26
N TYR A 131 -9.83 7.50 -7.09
CA TYR A 131 -8.96 6.45 -7.59
C TYR A 131 -8.38 5.68 -6.42
N ILE A 132 -8.35 4.35 -6.53
CA ILE A 132 -7.69 3.52 -5.53
C ILE A 132 -6.44 2.95 -6.15
N ALA A 133 -5.32 3.16 -5.47
CA ALA A 133 -4.01 2.75 -5.92
C ALA A 133 -3.38 1.82 -4.89
N GLY A 134 -2.55 0.88 -5.33
CA GLY A 134 -1.77 0.10 -4.40
C GLY A 134 -0.57 -0.59 -5.01
N HIS A 135 0.44 -0.80 -4.17
CA HIS A 135 1.65 -1.52 -4.54
C HIS A 135 1.62 -2.98 -4.05
N SER A 136 1.93 -3.94 -4.92
CA SER A 136 2.09 -5.35 -4.54
C SER A 136 0.85 -5.88 -3.76
N MET A 137 1.01 -6.31 -2.51
CA MET A 137 -0.12 -6.69 -1.64
C MET A 137 -1.13 -5.56 -1.42
N GLY A 138 -0.67 -4.32 -1.30
CA GLY A 138 -1.56 -3.15 -1.25
C GLY A 138 -2.38 -3.03 -2.53
N GLY A 139 -1.80 -3.34 -3.69
CA GLY A 139 -2.51 -3.41 -4.97
C GLY A 139 -3.58 -4.50 -5.00
N ALA A 140 -3.30 -5.68 -4.44
CA ALA A 140 -4.29 -6.74 -4.33
C ALA A 140 -5.49 -6.33 -3.47
N MET A 141 -5.27 -5.62 -2.36
CA MET A 141 -6.35 -5.15 -1.48
C MET A 141 -7.09 -3.94 -2.06
N ALA A 142 -6.38 -3.03 -2.73
CA ALA A 142 -6.99 -1.96 -3.51
C ALA A 142 -7.91 -2.52 -4.60
N SER A 143 -7.47 -3.59 -5.29
CA SER A 143 -8.27 -4.28 -6.31
C SER A 143 -9.51 -4.95 -5.71
N GLN A 144 -9.37 -5.60 -4.55
CA GLN A 144 -10.50 -6.19 -3.84
C GLN A 144 -11.53 -5.12 -3.47
N PHE A 145 -11.09 -4.01 -2.89
CA PHE A 145 -11.96 -2.89 -2.53
C PHE A 145 -12.71 -2.35 -3.75
N ALA A 146 -12.01 -2.11 -4.87
CA ALA A 146 -12.63 -1.62 -6.10
C ALA A 146 -13.67 -2.59 -6.66
N ALA A 147 -13.38 -3.90 -6.63
CA ALA A 147 -14.32 -4.93 -7.05
C ALA A 147 -15.57 -5.02 -6.16
N ASP A 148 -15.43 -4.78 -4.85
CA ASP A 148 -16.54 -4.80 -3.90
C ASP A 148 -17.36 -3.49 -3.91
N HIS A 149 -16.77 -2.38 -4.37
CA HIS A 149 -17.37 -1.04 -4.40
C HIS A 149 -17.25 -0.33 -5.76
N PRO A 150 -17.67 -0.96 -6.88
CA PRO A 150 -17.39 -0.44 -8.22
C PRO A 150 -18.09 0.89 -8.52
N GLU A 151 -19.20 1.20 -7.85
CA GLU A 151 -19.89 2.49 -7.98
C GLU A 151 -19.20 3.66 -7.26
N SER A 152 -18.25 3.37 -6.37
CA SER A 152 -17.55 4.37 -5.55
C SER A 152 -16.14 4.69 -6.06
N VAL A 153 -15.69 3.99 -7.10
CA VAL A 153 -14.31 4.07 -7.61
C VAL A 153 -14.36 4.43 -9.09
N ASP A 154 -13.80 5.57 -9.47
CA ASP A 154 -13.65 5.97 -10.87
C ASP A 154 -12.55 5.17 -11.58
N GLY A 155 -11.53 4.70 -10.87
CA GLY A 155 -10.46 3.88 -11.45
C GLY A 155 -9.54 3.20 -10.44
N LEU A 156 -8.98 2.07 -10.84
CA LEU A 156 -8.02 1.28 -10.07
C LEU A 156 -6.61 1.45 -10.64
N ILE A 157 -5.60 1.59 -9.79
CA ILE A 157 -4.19 1.75 -10.18
C ILE A 157 -3.32 0.71 -9.46
N LEU A 158 -2.70 -0.19 -10.20
CA LEU A 158 -1.93 -1.32 -9.68
C LEU A 158 -0.45 -1.14 -9.99
N LEU A 159 0.39 -1.06 -8.95
CA LEU A 159 1.84 -0.91 -9.07
C LEU A 159 2.54 -2.20 -8.67
N GLY A 160 3.22 -2.87 -9.60
CA GLY A 160 3.84 -4.18 -9.32
C GLY A 160 2.83 -5.22 -8.82
N ALA A 161 1.57 -5.09 -9.24
CA ALA A 161 0.44 -5.93 -8.89
C ALA A 161 -0.42 -6.17 -10.14
N TYR A 162 -1.40 -7.05 -10.04
CA TYR A 162 -2.35 -7.41 -11.09
C TYR A 162 -3.75 -7.50 -10.48
N MET A 163 -4.78 -7.43 -11.31
CA MET A 163 -6.17 -7.42 -10.83
C MET A 163 -6.49 -8.65 -9.98
N TYR A 164 -7.18 -8.39 -8.87
CA TYR A 164 -7.74 -9.38 -7.96
C TYR A 164 -9.21 -9.03 -7.70
N GLY A 165 -10.10 -10.02 -7.87
CA GLY A 165 -11.54 -9.78 -7.92
C GLY A 165 -12.04 -9.48 -9.33
N ASP A 166 -13.29 -9.02 -9.44
CA ASP A 166 -13.97 -8.71 -10.71
C ASP A 166 -14.12 -7.20 -10.85
N TYR A 167 -13.11 -6.54 -11.41
CA TYR A 167 -13.11 -5.10 -11.70
C TYR A 167 -12.70 -4.88 -13.17
N PRO A 168 -13.28 -3.90 -13.90
CA PRO A 168 -13.06 -3.81 -15.35
C PRO A 168 -11.60 -3.48 -15.72
N PRO A 169 -10.97 -4.23 -16.66
CA PRO A 169 -9.65 -3.87 -17.19
C PRO A 169 -9.61 -2.46 -17.81
N ALA A 170 -10.71 -2.04 -18.43
CA ALA A 170 -10.84 -0.69 -19.00
C ALA A 170 -10.78 0.43 -17.95
N ASP A 171 -11.11 0.11 -16.70
CA ASP A 171 -11.12 1.02 -15.55
C ASP A 171 -9.92 0.79 -14.63
N THR A 172 -8.94 -0.02 -15.07
CA THR A 172 -7.75 -0.38 -14.28
C THR A 172 -6.48 -0.03 -15.03
N LEU A 173 -5.60 0.77 -14.45
CA LEU A 173 -4.21 0.93 -14.89
C LEU A 173 -3.33 -0.08 -14.16
N THR A 174 -2.57 -0.88 -14.90
CA THR A 174 -1.51 -1.74 -14.33
C THR A 174 -0.14 -1.27 -14.79
N VAL A 175 0.74 -0.94 -13.85
CA VAL A 175 2.12 -0.54 -14.10
C VAL A 175 3.06 -1.53 -13.41
N TYR A 176 3.98 -2.13 -14.15
CA TYR A 176 4.97 -3.04 -13.59
C TYR A 176 6.34 -2.85 -14.27
N GLY A 177 7.41 -3.21 -13.59
CA GLY A 177 8.75 -3.21 -14.18
C GLY A 177 9.02 -4.51 -14.94
N SER A 178 9.73 -4.47 -16.06
CA SER A 178 10.03 -5.68 -16.86
C SER A 178 10.89 -6.72 -16.11
N LEU A 179 11.52 -6.33 -15.01
CA LEU A 179 12.23 -7.23 -14.09
C LEU A 179 11.35 -7.71 -12.92
N ASN A 180 10.02 -7.59 -13.04
CA ASN A 180 9.04 -8.12 -12.09
C ASN A 180 8.20 -9.25 -12.71
N GLN A 181 8.85 -10.42 -12.87
CA GLN A 181 8.26 -11.60 -13.51
C GLN A 181 6.95 -12.10 -12.88
N SER A 182 6.75 -11.88 -11.57
CA SER A 182 5.53 -12.34 -10.88
C SER A 182 4.25 -11.69 -11.36
N VAL A 183 4.34 -10.48 -11.95
CA VAL A 183 3.20 -9.79 -12.55
C VAL A 183 3.01 -10.28 -13.99
N GLU A 184 4.08 -10.29 -14.78
CA GLU A 184 4.08 -10.75 -16.17
C GLU A 184 3.43 -12.14 -16.33
N ASP A 185 3.81 -13.09 -15.47
CA ASP A 185 3.29 -14.47 -15.51
C ASP A 185 1.78 -14.61 -15.22
N LYS A 186 1.15 -13.57 -14.65
CA LYS A 186 -0.23 -13.60 -14.16
C LYS A 186 -1.17 -12.66 -14.90
N LEU A 187 -0.66 -11.80 -15.77
CA LEU A 187 -1.48 -10.91 -16.57
C LEU A 187 -2.19 -11.69 -17.68
N ASP A 188 -3.52 -11.66 -17.67
CA ASP A 188 -4.39 -12.21 -18.72
C ASP A 188 -5.19 -11.14 -19.47
N TYR A 189 -4.86 -9.86 -19.24
CA TYR A 189 -5.44 -8.67 -19.87
C TYR A 189 -4.34 -7.77 -20.45
N THR A 190 -4.71 -6.86 -21.35
CA THR A 190 -3.74 -5.99 -22.06
C THR A 190 -4.12 -4.51 -22.05
N GLU A 191 -5.38 -4.22 -21.74
CA GLU A 191 -5.92 -2.87 -21.61
C GLU A 191 -5.21 -2.14 -20.47
N ASN A 192 -4.77 -0.91 -20.74
CA ASN A 192 -4.13 -0.03 -19.75
C ASN A 192 -2.97 -0.70 -18.98
N VAL A 193 -2.18 -1.53 -19.66
CA VAL A 193 -0.97 -2.14 -19.09
C VAL A 193 0.27 -1.39 -19.56
N VAL A 194 1.09 -0.94 -18.60
CA VAL A 194 2.35 -0.24 -18.84
C VAL A 194 3.49 -1.04 -18.24
N GLU A 195 4.38 -1.54 -19.10
CA GLU A 195 5.63 -2.19 -18.70
C GLU A 195 6.79 -1.19 -18.74
N ILE A 196 7.41 -0.95 -17.58
CA ILE A 196 8.59 -0.08 -17.44
C ILE A 196 9.85 -0.90 -17.68
N GLN A 197 10.50 -0.66 -18.81
CA GLN A 197 11.72 -1.38 -19.18
C GLN A 197 12.86 -1.12 -18.20
N GLY A 198 13.42 -2.19 -17.64
CA GLY A 198 14.50 -2.12 -16.67
C GLY A 198 14.06 -1.80 -15.24
N GLY A 199 12.77 -1.53 -15.03
CA GLY A 199 12.21 -1.37 -13.70
C GLY A 199 12.05 -2.70 -12.98
N ASN A 200 11.97 -2.67 -11.66
CA ASN A 200 11.71 -3.86 -10.82
C ASN A 200 10.49 -3.65 -9.91
N HIS A 201 10.24 -4.61 -9.01
CA HIS A 201 9.14 -4.54 -8.07
C HIS A 201 9.36 -3.47 -6.99
N ALA A 202 10.52 -3.44 -6.33
CA ALA A 202 10.75 -2.55 -5.20
C ALA A 202 10.66 -1.04 -5.50
N GLN A 203 11.12 -0.58 -6.67
CA GLN A 203 11.36 0.84 -6.97
C GLN A 203 10.10 1.72 -7.09
N PHE A 204 8.90 1.17 -6.95
CA PHE A 204 7.69 1.98 -6.74
C PHE A 204 7.69 2.70 -5.37
N GLY A 205 8.46 2.21 -4.40
CA GLY A 205 8.78 2.93 -3.17
C GLY A 205 10.29 3.12 -2.98
N ASN A 206 10.64 3.88 -1.95
CA ASN A 206 12.01 4.21 -1.56
C ASN A 206 12.34 3.53 -0.21
N TYR A 207 12.51 2.21 -0.26
CA TYR A 207 12.83 1.39 0.91
C TYR A 207 13.98 0.40 0.65
N GLY A 208 14.73 0.66 -0.43
CA GLY A 208 15.84 -0.18 -0.87
C GLY A 208 15.43 -1.49 -1.54
N PRO A 209 16.40 -2.40 -1.79
CA PRO A 209 16.13 -3.68 -2.43
C PRO A 209 15.30 -4.62 -1.57
N GLN A 210 14.26 -5.21 -2.16
CA GLN A 210 13.45 -6.24 -1.51
C GLN A 210 13.99 -7.66 -1.81
N LYS A 211 13.86 -8.55 -0.82
CA LYS A 211 14.41 -9.90 -0.90
C LYS A 211 13.62 -10.72 -1.91
N GLY A 212 14.32 -11.21 -2.93
CA GLY A 212 13.74 -12.03 -4.00
C GLY A 212 13.45 -11.24 -5.27
N ASP A 213 13.53 -9.92 -5.23
CA ASP A 213 13.38 -9.07 -6.40
C ASP A 213 14.63 -9.12 -7.29
N ALA A 214 14.41 -9.01 -8.59
CA ALA A 214 15.49 -8.72 -9.51
C ALA A 214 16.03 -7.29 -9.29
N VAL A 215 17.31 -7.10 -9.57
CA VAL A 215 17.95 -5.80 -9.50
C VAL A 215 17.54 -4.98 -10.72
N ALA A 216 17.00 -3.78 -10.50
CA ALA A 216 16.64 -2.87 -11.58
C ALA A 216 17.87 -2.40 -12.38
N THR A 217 17.65 -2.07 -13.66
CA THR A 217 18.67 -1.47 -14.54
C THR A 217 18.47 0.02 -14.77
N ILE A 218 17.36 0.59 -14.28
CA ILE A 218 17.09 2.04 -14.22
C ILE A 218 16.98 2.49 -12.77
N SER A 219 17.10 3.79 -12.52
CA SER A 219 16.98 4.34 -11.17
C SER A 219 15.53 4.33 -10.67
N ALA A 220 15.35 4.39 -9.35
CA ALA A 220 14.02 4.52 -8.75
C ALA A 220 13.34 5.82 -9.20
N GLU A 221 14.11 6.90 -9.34
CA GLU A 221 13.61 8.18 -9.82
C GLU A 221 13.02 8.07 -11.23
N GLU A 222 13.73 7.37 -12.13
CA GLU A 222 13.31 7.15 -13.52
C GLU A 222 12.08 6.24 -13.61
N GLN A 223 12.05 5.15 -12.86
CA GLN A 223 10.88 4.27 -12.79
C GLN A 223 9.65 5.01 -12.26
N GLN A 224 9.81 5.81 -11.20
CA GLN A 224 8.71 6.60 -10.63
C GLN A 224 8.25 7.70 -11.58
N ALA A 225 9.14 8.34 -12.34
CA ALA A 225 8.76 9.34 -13.33
C ALA A 225 7.85 8.74 -14.42
N GLN A 226 8.21 7.57 -14.96
CA GLN A 226 7.38 6.84 -15.92
C GLN A 226 6.06 6.38 -15.30
N THR A 227 6.08 5.98 -14.02
CA THR A 227 4.86 5.61 -13.27
C THR A 227 3.91 6.81 -13.12
N VAL A 228 4.45 8.00 -12.80
CA VAL A 228 3.67 9.23 -12.68
C VAL A 228 3.04 9.62 -14.01
N GLU A 229 3.81 9.55 -15.10
CA GLU A 229 3.29 9.80 -16.45
C GLU A 229 2.13 8.87 -16.80
N ALA A 230 2.26 7.57 -16.53
CA ALA A 230 1.20 6.59 -16.77
C ALA A 230 -0.06 6.89 -15.95
N ILE A 231 0.09 7.22 -14.67
CA ILE A 231 -1.03 7.53 -13.77
C ILE A 231 -1.75 8.82 -14.20
N VAL A 232 -1.01 9.89 -14.46
CA VAL A 232 -1.59 11.18 -14.87
C VAL A 232 -2.36 11.03 -16.17
N ASN A 233 -1.76 10.38 -17.17
CA ASN A 233 -2.43 10.12 -18.46
C ASN A 233 -3.71 9.30 -18.29
N PHE A 234 -3.70 8.29 -17.42
CA PHE A 234 -4.88 7.46 -17.14
C PHE A 234 -6.00 8.26 -16.49
N VAL A 235 -5.69 9.07 -15.46
CA VAL A 235 -6.67 9.90 -14.77
C VAL A 235 -7.27 10.97 -15.71
N GLU A 236 -6.43 11.64 -16.51
CA GLU A 236 -6.90 12.67 -17.47
C GLU A 236 -7.83 12.09 -18.55
N GLN A 237 -7.49 10.92 -19.10
CA GLN A 237 -8.33 10.26 -20.10
C GLN A 237 -9.72 9.91 -19.54
N ARG A 238 -9.79 9.49 -18.28
CA ARG A 238 -11.07 9.14 -17.64
C ARG A 238 -11.91 10.36 -17.24
N GLN A 239 -11.28 11.47 -16.88
CA GLN A 239 -12.00 12.72 -16.61
C GLN A 239 -12.60 13.37 -17.88
N THR A 240 -12.15 12.94 -19.06
CA THR A 240 -12.62 13.46 -20.35
C THR A 240 -13.58 12.54 -21.10
N ALA A 241 -13.79 11.32 -20.60
CA ALA A 241 -14.69 10.31 -21.15
C ALA A 241 -16.14 10.49 -20.67
#